data_AF-A0A965KH03-F1
#
_entry.id   AF-A0A965KH03-F1
#
_cell.length_a   1.000
_cell.length_b   1.000
_cell.length_c   1.000
_cell.angle_alpha   90.00
_cell.angle_beta   90.00
_cell.angle_gamma   90.00
#
_symmetry.space_group_name_H-M   'P 1'
#
loop_
_entity.id
_entity.type
_entity.pdbx_description
1 polymer ?
#
loop_
_entity_poly.entity_id
_entity_poly.type
_entity_poly.pdbx_seq_one_letter_code
_entity_poly.pdbx_strand_id
1 'polypeptide(L)'
;MKALVIGAGGVGRAIANIASRRSFISSMVIADRNFARAEEAVARVKDARFSAAEVNAAELEDIRALIRKAKPDVVINAVDPR
;
A
#
# COMPACT_ATOMS: atom_id res chain seq x y z
N MET A 1 -1.01 -6.90 12.48
CA MET A 1 0.16 -6.36 11.77
C MET A 1 -0.29 -5.29 10.80
N LYS A 2 0.37 -4.14 10.82
CA LYS A 2 0.17 -3.02 9.90
C LYS A 2 1.17 -3.13 8.74
N ALA A 3 0.70 -3.09 7.51
CA ALA A 3 1.55 -3.18 6.34
C ALA A 3 1.42 -1.93 5.46
N LEU A 4 2.51 -1.54 4.82
CA LEU A 4 2.55 -0.52 3.78
C LEU A 4 3.08 -1.14 2.50
N VAL A 5 2.31 -1.07 1.41
CA VAL A 5 2.75 -1.46 0.07
C VAL A 5 2.95 -0.20 -0.75
N ILE A 6 4.15 -0.02 -1.32
CA ILE A 6 4.46 1.09 -2.23
C ILE A 6 4.45 0.52 -3.65
N GLY A 7 3.50 0.96 -4.46
CA GLY A 7 3.17 0.46 -5.79
C GLY A 7 1.78 -0.21 -5.82
N ALA A 8 0.87 0.31 -6.64
CA ALA A 8 -0.49 -0.21 -6.88
C ALA A 8 -0.67 -0.80 -8.29
N GLY A 9 0.44 -1.23 -8.90
CA GLY A 9 0.45 -2.03 -10.13
C GLY A 9 -0.04 -3.47 -9.92
N GLY A 10 0.25 -4.37 -10.86
CA GLY A 10 -0.21 -5.77 -10.79
C GLY A 10 0.20 -6.47 -9.49
N VAL A 11 1.46 -6.30 -9.07
CA VAL A 11 2.00 -6.92 -7.84
C VAL A 11 1.31 -6.34 -6.59
N GLY A 12 1.21 -5.02 -6.47
CA GLY A 12 0.53 -4.39 -5.33
C GLY A 12 -0.94 -4.81 -5.18
N ARG A 13 -1.67 -4.89 -6.30
CA ARG A 13 -3.06 -5.38 -6.33
C ARG A 13 -3.15 -6.86 -5.92
N ALA A 14 -2.21 -7.70 -6.37
CA ALA A 14 -2.16 -9.09 -5.97
C ALA A 14 -1.88 -9.25 -4.46
N ILE A 15 -0.95 -8.46 -3.91
CA ILE A 15 -0.66 -8.43 -2.48
C ILE A 15 -1.92 -8.04 -1.69
N ALA A 16 -2.63 -6.99 -2.09
CA ALA A 16 -3.85 -6.56 -1.42
C ALA A 16 -4.92 -7.66 -1.40
N ASN A 17 -5.14 -8.33 -2.54
CA ASN A 17 -6.08 -9.45 -2.66
C ASN A 17 -5.70 -10.68 -1.82
N ILE A 18 -4.41 -10.98 -1.70
CA ILE A 18 -3.94 -12.10 -0.86
C ILE A 18 -4.07 -11.72 0.62
N ALA A 19 -3.68 -10.50 0.97
CA ALA A 19 -3.68 -9.99 2.35
C ALA A 19 -5.10 -9.89 2.94
N SER A 20 -6.12 -9.63 2.12
CA SER A 20 -7.52 -9.56 2.60
C SER A 20 -8.01 -10.88 3.19
N ARG A 21 -7.43 -12.00 2.77
CA ARG A 21 -7.74 -13.35 3.28
C ARG A 21 -6.93 -13.70 4.52
N ARG A 22 -6.08 -12.81 5.02
CA ARG A 22 -5.18 -13.04 6.17
C ARG A 22 -5.68 -12.25 7.37
N SER A 23 -6.07 -12.98 8.43
CA SER A 23 -6.59 -12.40 9.67
C SER A 23 -5.54 -11.66 10.50
N PHE A 24 -4.25 -11.99 10.35
CA PHE A 24 -3.17 -11.33 11.09
C PHE A 24 -2.85 -9.91 10.58
N ILE A 25 -3.31 -9.55 9.37
CA ILE A 25 -3.20 -8.17 8.85
C ILE A 25 -4.33 -7.35 9.49
N SER A 26 -3.95 -6.40 10.33
CA SER A 26 -4.89 -5.54 11.05
C SER A 26 -5.15 -4.23 10.30
N SER A 27 -4.21 -3.79 9.46
CA SER A 27 -4.37 -2.64 8.56
C SER A 27 -3.37 -2.75 7.41
N MET A 28 -3.76 -2.30 6.22
CA MET A 28 -2.87 -2.20 5.08
C MET A 28 -3.07 -0.87 4.35
N VAL A 29 -1.99 -0.15 4.10
CA VAL A 29 -1.97 1.02 3.22
C VAL A 29 -1.41 0.57 1.87
N ILE A 30 -2.15 0.81 0.79
CA ILE A 30 -1.64 0.70 -0.58
C ILE A 30 -1.33 2.12 -1.06
N ALA A 31 -0.09 2.37 -1.46
CA ALA A 31 0.34 3.67 -1.89
C ALA A 31 0.88 3.64 -3.31
N ASP A 32 0.61 4.67 -4.11
CA ASP A 32 1.14 4.80 -5.47
C ASP A 32 1.29 6.27 -5.83
N ARG A 33 2.16 6.59 -6.79
CA ARG A 33 2.30 7.96 -7.31
C ARG A 33 1.02 8.42 -8.00
N ASN A 34 0.27 7.51 -8.61
CA ASN A 34 -1.07 7.76 -9.10
C ASN A 34 -2.08 7.31 -8.03
N PHE A 35 -2.58 8.27 -7.25
CA PHE A 35 -3.52 8.02 -6.17
C PHE A 35 -4.74 7.17 -6.60
N ALA A 36 -5.30 7.44 -7.79
CA ALA A 36 -6.45 6.70 -8.30
C ALA A 36 -6.17 5.19 -8.49
N ARG A 37 -4.92 4.80 -8.81
CA ARG A 37 -4.55 3.37 -8.87
C ARG A 37 -4.57 2.70 -7.50
N ALA A 38 -4.14 3.42 -6.47
CA ALA A 38 -4.18 2.94 -5.09
C ALA A 38 -5.64 2.82 -4.59
N GLU A 39 -6.47 3.82 -4.88
CA GLU A 39 -7.91 3.78 -4.59
C GLU A 39 -8.60 2.59 -5.25
N GLU A 40 -8.33 2.36 -6.54
CA GLU A 40 -8.89 1.22 -7.27
C GLU A 40 -8.47 -0.13 -6.63
N ALA A 41 -7.20 -0.24 -6.24
CA ALA A 41 -6.70 -1.45 -5.58
C ALA A 41 -7.41 -1.73 -4.26
N VAL A 42 -7.66 -0.70 -3.45
CA VAL A 42 -8.36 -0.80 -2.16
C VAL A 42 -9.86 -1.10 -2.36
N ALA A 43 -10.51 -0.39 -3.28
CA ALA A 43 -11.95 -0.54 -3.53
C ALA A 43 -12.30 -1.96 -4.00
N ARG A 44 -11.42 -2.61 -4.78
CA ARG A 44 -11.61 -4.00 -5.25
C ARG A 44 -11.64 -5.02 -4.12
N VAL A 45 -10.93 -4.78 -3.03
CA VAL A 45 -10.83 -5.70 -1.90
C VAL A 45 -12.09 -5.64 -1.02
N LYS A 46 -12.79 -4.50 -0.99
CA LYS A 46 -14.01 -4.29 -0.18
C LYS A 46 -13.82 -4.60 1.30
N ASP A 47 -12.69 -4.17 1.86
CA ASP A 47 -12.32 -4.44 3.24
C ASP A 47 -11.83 -3.15 3.92
N ALA A 48 -12.47 -2.79 5.03
CA ALA A 48 -12.19 -1.55 5.77
C ALA A 48 -10.79 -1.50 6.40
N ARG A 49 -10.06 -2.62 6.47
CA ARG A 49 -8.66 -2.64 6.91
C ARG A 49 -7.72 -1.98 5.90
N PHE A 50 -8.16 -1.80 4.66
CA PHE A 50 -7.35 -1.32 3.54
C PHE A 50 -7.62 0.16 3.27
N SER A 51 -6.57 0.94 3.03
CA SER A 51 -6.66 2.37 2.72
C SER A 51 -5.65 2.74 1.63
N ALA A 52 -5.97 3.80 0.88
CA ALA A 52 -5.14 4.30 -0.20
C ALA A 52 -4.32 5.50 0.27
N ALA A 53 -3.12 5.66 -0.28
CA ALA A 53 -2.29 6.86 -0.10
C ALA A 53 -1.58 7.22 -1.42
N GLU A 54 -1.26 8.49 -1.57
CA GLU A 54 -0.33 8.93 -2.62
C GLU A 54 1.09 8.90 -2.07
N VAL A 55 2.05 8.46 -2.89
CA VAL A 55 3.49 8.58 -2.57
C VAL A 55 4.32 8.60 -3.84
N ASN A 56 5.27 9.52 -3.93
CA ASN A 56 6.34 9.45 -4.92
C ASN A 56 7.51 8.62 -4.37
N ALA A 57 7.65 7.39 -4.84
CA ALA A 57 8.73 6.49 -4.39
C ALA A 57 10.15 6.94 -4.82
N ALA A 58 10.27 7.93 -5.71
CA ALA A 58 11.55 8.54 -6.05
C ALA A 58 12.01 9.59 -5.01
N GLU A 59 11.11 10.04 -4.13
CA GLU A 59 11.37 11.11 -3.17
C GLU A 59 11.46 10.54 -1.75
N LEU A 60 12.66 10.58 -1.17
CA LEU A 60 12.93 9.97 0.14
C LEU A 60 12.04 10.54 1.26
N GLU A 61 11.80 11.86 1.25
CA GLU A 61 10.97 12.48 2.29
C GLU A 61 9.50 12.10 2.19
N ASP A 62 8.99 11.84 0.99
CA ASP A 62 7.62 11.38 0.76
C ASP A 62 7.41 10.00 1.38
N ILE A 63 8.37 9.08 1.16
CA ILE A 63 8.38 7.76 1.79
C ILE A 63 8.49 7.90 3.32
N ARG A 64 9.40 8.74 3.83
CA ARG A 64 9.57 8.96 5.28
C ARG A 64 8.31 9.53 5.93
N ALA A 65 7.63 10.46 5.28
CA ALA A 65 6.39 11.05 5.77
C ALA A 65 5.28 9.99 5.84
N LEU A 66 5.14 9.19 4.79
CA LEU A 66 4.14 8.13 4.74
C LEU A 66 4.41 7.03 5.79
N ILE A 67 5.66 6.59 5.96
CA ILE A 67 6.03 5.62 7.00
C ILE A 67 5.70 6.17 8.40
N ARG A 68 6.03 7.44 8.67
CA ARG A 68 5.71 8.09 9.96
C ARG A 68 4.21 8.17 10.22
N LYS A 69 3.41 8.45 9.18
CA LYS A 69 1.94 8.53 9.26
C LYS A 69 1.30 7.15 9.43
N ALA A 70 1.69 6.18 8.60
CA ALA A 70 1.10 4.84 8.59
C ALA A 70 1.58 3.95 9.75
N LYS A 71 2.79 4.21 10.26
CA LYS A 71 3.47 3.40 11.30
C LYS A 71 3.39 1.89 11.00
N PRO A 72 3.82 1.44 9.81
CA PRO A 72 3.73 0.04 9.44
C PRO A 72 4.77 -0.80 10.19
N ASP A 73 4.44 -2.06 10.46
CA ASP A 73 5.40 -3.06 10.94
C ASP A 73 6.28 -3.58 9.79
N VAL A 74 5.75 -3.55 8.57
CA VAL A 74 6.44 -3.99 7.35
C VAL A 74 6.16 -3.04 6.19
N VAL A 75 7.20 -2.72 5.41
CA VAL A 75 7.11 -1.97 4.16
C VAL A 75 7.47 -2.90 3.01
N ILE A 76 6.63 -2.94 1.98
CA ILE A 76 6.80 -3.78 0.81
C ILE A 76 6.98 -2.88 -0.40
N ASN A 77 8.14 -2.97 -1.03
CA ASN A 77 8.39 -2.32 -2.31
C ASN A 77 7.79 -3.17 -3.44
N ALA A 78 6.77 -2.65 -4.11
CA ALA A 78 6.11 -3.25 -5.27
C ALA A 78 6.12 -2.30 -6.48
N VAL A 79 7.02 -1.29 -6.49
CA VAL A 79 7.25 -0.47 -7.68
C VAL A 79 8.17 -1.19 -8.67
N ASP A 80 8.15 -0.73 -9.92
CA ASP A 80 9.11 -1.15 -10.92
C ASP A 80 10.52 -0.74 -10.48
N PRO A 81 11.54 -1.63 -10.52
CA PRO A 81 12.90 -1.32 -10.09
C PRO A 81 13.69 -0.45 -11.08
N ARG A 82 13.09 -0.08 -12.22
CA ARG A 82 13.70 0.76 -13.26
C ARG A 82 13.77 2.23 -12.90
#